data_AF-A0A0B3AXR4-F1
#
_entry.id   AF-A0A0B3AXR4-F1
#
_cell.length_a   1.000
_cell.length_b   1.000
_cell.length_c   1.000
_cell.angle_alpha   90.00
_cell.angle_beta   90.00
_cell.angle_gamma   90.00
#
_symmetry.space_group_name_H-M   'P 1'
#
loop_
_entity.id
_entity.type
_entity.pdbx_description
1 polymer ?
#
loop_
_entity_poly.entity_id
_entity_poly.type
_entity_poly.pdbx_seq_one_letter_code
_entity_poly.pdbx_strand_id
1 'polypeptide(L)'
;MSEQIIIKESIFEKARKLIREAQDKIIIFSSDNDELNRKILEKEKINILLINLAGKKDFQKQRDSGFNQVLAKIAKEKNVAIGINFDEIIQASQYEKPKILARLKQNIKLCNKNKLKMKFIIQNPENQRDIYDLKSLGAVLGMPTWMTKTI
;
A
#
# COMPACT_ATOMS: atom_id res chain seq x y z
N MET A 1 9.29 -2.30 20.15
CA MET A 1 8.47 -2.01 18.96
C MET A 1 9.38 -1.34 17.95
N SER A 2 9.51 -1.89 16.74
CA SER A 2 10.33 -1.24 15.70
C SER A 2 9.68 0.09 15.35
N GLU A 3 10.41 1.20 15.47
CA GLU A 3 9.89 2.51 15.08
C GLU A 3 9.55 2.49 13.58
N GLN A 4 8.34 2.96 13.24
CA GLN A 4 7.87 3.07 11.87
C GLN A 4 7.92 4.54 11.46
N ILE A 5 8.48 4.82 10.29
CA ILE A 5 8.46 6.17 9.70
C ILE A 5 7.66 6.12 8.41
N ILE A 6 6.68 7.01 8.31
CA ILE A 6 5.93 7.27 7.08
C ILE A 6 6.60 8.45 6.38
N ILE A 7 7.15 8.20 5.19
CA ILE A 7 7.75 9.22 4.34
C ILE A 7 6.77 9.51 3.20
N LYS A 8 6.18 10.71 3.21
CA LYS A 8 5.32 11.21 2.14
C LYS A 8 6.05 12.33 1.40
N GLU A 9 6.53 12.04 0.20
CA GLU A 9 7.31 13.00 -0.58
C GLU A 9 6.97 12.93 -2.08
N SER A 10 7.08 14.08 -2.75
CA SER A 10 6.84 14.22 -4.19
C SER A 10 8.13 14.29 -5.01
N ILE A 11 9.28 14.50 -4.35
CA ILE A 11 10.58 14.68 -5.00
C ILE A 11 11.49 13.50 -4.66
N PHE A 12 12.05 12.86 -5.70
CA PHE A 12 12.91 11.69 -5.57
C PHE A 12 14.14 11.92 -4.66
N GLU A 13 14.88 13.01 -4.86
CA GLU A 13 16.10 13.27 -4.08
C GLU A 13 15.81 13.49 -2.59
N LYS A 14 14.69 14.15 -2.26
CA LYS A 14 14.26 14.35 -0.87
C LYS A 14 13.84 13.03 -0.23
N ALA A 15 13.00 12.27 -0.92
CA ALA A 15 12.58 10.94 -0.48
C ALA A 15 13.79 10.04 -0.23
N ARG A 16 14.76 10.04 -1.14
CA ARG A 16 16.00 9.28 -1.03
C ARG A 16 16.83 9.67 0.20
N LYS A 17 16.97 10.96 0.46
CA LYS A 17 17.72 11.45 1.63
C LYS A 17 17.07 10.95 2.93
N LEU A 18 15.76 11.10 3.06
CA LEU A 18 15.00 10.64 4.24
C LEU A 18 15.05 9.11 4.42
N ILE A 19 14.95 8.34 3.34
CA ILE A 19 15.06 6.88 3.38
C ILE A 19 16.45 6.45 3.87
N ARG A 20 17.52 7.16 3.46
CA ARG A 20 18.88 6.86 3.90
C ARG A 20 19.13 7.24 5.36
N GLU A 21 18.52 8.31 5.84
CA GLU A 21 18.57 8.73 7.25
C GLU A 21 17.79 7.77 8.17
N ALA A 22 16.78 7.07 7.64
CA ALA A 22 15.89 6.20 8.39
C ALA A 22 16.25 4.69 8.32
N GLN A 23 17.49 4.32 7.98
CA GLN A 23 17.89 2.92 7.73
C GLN A 23 17.64 1.94 8.90
N ASP A 24 17.60 2.43 10.14
CA ASP A 24 17.41 1.60 11.33
C ASP A 24 15.92 1.31 11.65
N LYS A 25 14.99 1.85 10.85
CA LYS A 25 13.55 1.85 11.12
C LYS A 25 12.77 1.15 10.01
N ILE A 26 11.50 0.82 10.28
CA ILE A 26 10.60 0.31 9.23
C ILE A 26 10.15 1.49 8.37
N ILE A 27 10.56 1.49 7.10
CA ILE A 27 10.31 2.58 6.17
C ILE A 27 9.03 2.29 5.37
N ILE A 28 8.03 3.16 5.55
CA ILE A 28 6.78 3.17 4.80
C ILE A 28 6.82 4.37 3.86
N PHE A 29 6.89 4.13 2.55
CA PHE A 29 6.92 5.19 1.55
C PHE A 29 5.54 5.37 0.90
N SER A 30 5.09 6.61 0.78
CA SER A 30 3.84 6.97 0.07
C SER A 30 4.09 8.14 -0.87
N SER A 31 3.60 8.03 -2.10
CA SER A 31 3.48 9.18 -3.00
C SER A 31 2.30 9.02 -3.95
N ASP A 32 1.77 10.16 -4.41
CA ASP A 32 0.66 10.19 -5.37
C ASP A 32 1.14 10.05 -6.84
N ASN A 33 2.46 9.94 -7.05
CA ASN A 33 3.07 9.80 -8.36
C ASN A 33 3.56 8.36 -8.59
N ASP A 34 2.90 7.64 -9.50
CA ASP A 34 3.21 6.25 -9.81
C ASP A 34 4.63 6.05 -10.38
N GLU A 35 5.19 7.04 -11.11
CA GLU A 35 6.57 6.98 -11.60
C GLU A 35 7.59 7.10 -10.46
N LEU A 36 7.30 7.96 -9.48
CA LEU A 36 8.13 8.12 -8.30
C LEU A 36 8.10 6.83 -7.47
N ASN A 37 6.91 6.26 -7.26
CA ASN A 37 6.73 4.98 -6.57
C ASN A 37 7.57 3.87 -7.24
N ARG A 38 7.57 3.80 -8.58
CA ARG A 38 8.42 2.86 -9.32
C ARG A 38 9.91 3.11 -9.08
N LYS A 39 10.38 4.35 -9.25
CA LYS A 39 11.80 4.71 -9.08
C LYS A 39 12.31 4.40 -7.68
N ILE A 40 11.53 4.70 -6.65
CA ILE A 40 11.88 4.42 -5.24
C ILE A 40 11.94 2.91 -5.00
N LEU A 41 10.93 2.17 -5.48
CA LEU A 41 10.89 0.71 -5.35
C LEU A 41 12.07 0.01 -6.04
N GLU A 42 12.56 0.56 -7.17
CA GLU A 42 13.71 0.01 -7.89
C GLU A 42 15.05 0.32 -7.22
N LYS A 43 15.24 1.58 -6.77
CA LYS A 43 16.55 2.11 -6.37
C LYS A 43 16.82 2.06 -4.88
N GLU A 44 15.79 2.17 -4.05
CA GLU A 44 15.95 2.36 -2.61
C GLU A 44 15.45 1.14 -1.81
N LYS A 45 15.93 1.01 -0.57
CA LYS A 45 15.54 -0.06 0.35
C LYS A 45 14.41 0.42 1.24
N ILE A 46 13.18 0.13 0.86
CA ILE A 46 11.98 0.38 1.68
C ILE A 46 11.38 -0.94 2.17
N ASN A 47 10.61 -0.92 3.26
CA ASN A 47 9.96 -2.12 3.77
C ASN A 47 8.52 -2.23 3.23
N ILE A 48 7.81 -1.10 3.17
CA ILE A 48 6.41 -1.04 2.76
C ILE A 48 6.21 0.10 1.77
N LEU A 49 5.55 -0.18 0.65
CA LEU A 49 5.03 0.83 -0.27
C LEU A 49 3.54 1.05 0.02
N LEU A 50 3.20 2.22 0.58
CA LEU A 50 1.83 2.61 0.89
C LEU A 50 1.14 3.23 -0.34
N ILE A 51 0.08 2.58 -0.80
CA ILE A 51 -0.68 2.98 -1.98
C ILE A 51 -1.98 3.63 -1.55
N ASN A 52 -2.18 4.87 -2.02
CA ASN A 52 -3.43 5.62 -1.87
C ASN A 52 -4.38 5.25 -3.01
N LEU A 53 -5.63 4.95 -2.69
CA LEU A 53 -6.65 4.48 -3.61
C LEU A 53 -7.74 5.52 -3.88
N ALA A 54 -7.92 6.49 -2.98
CA ALA A 54 -8.84 7.61 -3.13
C ALA A 54 -8.41 8.56 -4.26
N GLY A 55 -9.35 9.33 -4.82
CA GLY A 55 -9.06 10.43 -5.76
C GLY A 55 -8.52 10.04 -7.16
N LYS A 56 -8.09 8.80 -7.39
CA LYS A 56 -7.62 8.35 -8.71
C LYS A 56 -8.75 8.34 -9.75
N LYS A 57 -8.44 8.68 -11.00
CA LYS A 57 -9.39 8.67 -12.13
C LYS A 57 -9.24 7.38 -12.91
N ASP A 58 -10.34 6.67 -13.13
CA ASP A 58 -10.31 5.44 -13.91
C ASP A 58 -10.08 5.73 -15.40
N PHE A 59 -9.37 4.82 -16.06
CA PHE A 59 -9.21 4.83 -17.51
C PHE A 59 -10.42 4.15 -18.17
N GLN A 60 -10.63 4.40 -19.46
CA GLN A 60 -11.77 3.86 -20.20
C GLN A 60 -11.88 2.33 -20.15
N LYS A 61 -10.74 1.61 -20.05
CA LYS A 61 -10.68 0.14 -20.06
C LYS A 61 -10.29 -0.49 -18.72
N GLN A 62 -9.85 0.30 -17.74
CA GLN A 62 -9.30 -0.22 -16.49
C GLN A 62 -9.42 0.79 -15.35
N ARG A 63 -9.55 0.27 -14.13
CA ARG A 63 -9.48 1.10 -12.93
C ARG A 63 -8.03 1.47 -12.63
N ASP A 64 -7.80 2.72 -12.29
CA ASP A 64 -6.49 3.14 -11.81
C ASP A 64 -6.41 2.88 -10.29
N SER A 65 -5.60 1.90 -9.92
CA SER A 65 -5.33 1.54 -8.51
C SER A 65 -3.92 1.93 -8.06
N GLY A 66 -3.14 2.63 -8.89
CA GLY A 66 -1.72 2.95 -8.62
C GLY A 66 -0.80 1.74 -8.52
N PHE A 67 -1.30 0.54 -8.84
CA PHE A 67 -0.57 -0.71 -8.72
C PHE A 67 -0.78 -1.58 -9.94
N ASN A 68 0.32 -2.05 -10.52
CA ASN A 68 0.31 -2.84 -11.75
C ASN A 68 1.20 -4.08 -11.61
N GLN A 69 1.15 -4.95 -12.61
CA GLN A 69 1.92 -6.20 -12.61
C GLN A 69 3.45 -5.95 -12.58
N VAL A 70 3.93 -4.84 -13.13
CA VAL A 70 5.35 -4.49 -13.16
C VAL A 70 5.83 -4.12 -11.75
N LEU A 71 5.14 -3.21 -11.07
CA LEU A 71 5.40 -2.83 -9.68
C LEU A 71 5.32 -4.06 -8.76
N ALA A 72 4.36 -4.94 -8.99
CA ALA A 72 4.22 -6.16 -8.21
C ALA A 72 5.41 -7.13 -8.40
N LYS A 73 6.07 -7.15 -9.56
CA LYS A 73 7.28 -7.96 -9.78
C LYS A 73 8.48 -7.35 -9.06
N ILE A 74 8.69 -6.04 -9.24
CA ILE A 74 9.79 -5.30 -8.60
C ILE A 74 9.67 -5.41 -7.06
N ALA A 75 8.47 -5.22 -6.51
CA ALA A 75 8.22 -5.36 -5.07
C ALA A 75 8.58 -6.77 -4.58
N LYS A 76 8.34 -7.80 -5.39
CA LYS A 76 8.65 -9.18 -5.02
C LYS A 76 10.14 -9.43 -5.01
N GLU A 77 10.85 -8.96 -6.04
CA GLU A 77 12.31 -9.06 -6.16
C GLU A 77 13.03 -8.34 -5.01
N LYS A 78 12.50 -7.19 -4.59
CA LYS A 78 13.05 -6.37 -3.50
C LYS A 78 12.51 -6.75 -2.12
N ASN A 79 11.62 -7.74 -2.04
CA ASN A 79 10.96 -8.19 -0.80
C ASN A 79 10.21 -7.06 -0.04
N VAL A 80 9.58 -6.16 -0.79
CA VAL A 80 8.80 -5.03 -0.27
C VAL A 80 7.33 -5.45 -0.13
N ALA A 81 6.72 -5.13 1.01
CA ALA A 81 5.29 -5.35 1.23
C ALA A 81 4.44 -4.19 0.69
N ILE A 82 3.21 -4.47 0.30
CA ILE A 82 2.27 -3.44 -0.16
C ILE A 82 1.39 -2.98 1.02
N GLY A 83 1.46 -1.70 1.33
CA GLY A 83 0.61 -1.04 2.30
C GLY A 83 -0.66 -0.49 1.66
N ILE A 84 -1.80 -0.65 2.32
CA ILE A 84 -3.06 -0.02 1.96
C ILE A 84 -3.44 0.97 3.05
N ASN A 85 -3.72 2.20 2.67
CA ASN A 85 -4.17 3.23 3.60
C ASN A 85 -5.60 2.91 4.06
N PHE A 86 -5.76 2.48 5.31
CA PHE A 86 -7.05 2.07 5.86
C PHE A 86 -7.94 3.27 6.17
N ASP A 87 -7.35 4.41 6.52
CA ASP A 87 -8.09 5.64 6.83
C ASP A 87 -8.94 6.10 5.65
N GLU A 88 -8.43 5.94 4.42
CA GLU A 88 -9.16 6.22 3.19
C GLU A 88 -10.43 5.36 3.08
N ILE A 89 -10.39 4.11 3.54
CA ILE A 89 -11.57 3.24 3.48
C ILE A 89 -12.61 3.70 4.50
N ILE A 90 -12.20 4.08 5.70
CA ILE A 90 -13.13 4.49 6.76
C ILE A 90 -13.78 5.84 6.42
N GLN A 91 -12.97 6.82 6.05
CA GLN A 91 -13.38 8.21 5.83
C GLN A 91 -14.01 8.46 4.46
N ALA A 92 -13.88 7.52 3.51
CA ALA A 92 -14.48 7.69 2.19
C ALA A 92 -16.00 7.85 2.25
N SER A 93 -16.48 8.76 1.41
CA SER A 93 -17.90 8.99 1.17
C SER A 93 -18.60 7.73 0.65
N GLN A 94 -19.92 7.68 0.76
CA GLN A 94 -20.74 6.54 0.31
C GLN A 94 -20.53 6.21 -1.19
N TYR A 95 -20.20 7.20 -2.01
CA TYR A 95 -19.93 7.03 -3.45
C TYR A 95 -18.50 6.59 -3.76
N GLU A 96 -17.53 6.98 -2.94
CA GLU A 96 -16.11 6.65 -3.16
C GLU A 96 -15.71 5.31 -2.54
N LYS A 97 -16.32 4.94 -1.41
CA LYS A 97 -16.03 3.70 -0.70
C LYS A 97 -16.14 2.46 -1.62
N PRO A 98 -17.20 2.28 -2.45
CA PRO A 98 -17.25 1.16 -3.39
C PRO A 98 -16.10 1.16 -4.41
N LYS A 99 -15.65 2.34 -4.88
CA LYS A 99 -14.55 2.47 -5.84
C LYS A 99 -13.22 2.07 -5.20
N ILE A 100 -12.96 2.53 -3.98
CA ILE A 100 -11.76 2.17 -3.21
C ILE A 100 -11.73 0.67 -2.95
N LEU A 101 -12.84 0.07 -2.48
CA LEU A 101 -12.91 -1.37 -2.24
C LEU A 101 -12.70 -2.17 -3.52
N ALA A 102 -13.23 -1.71 -4.65
CA ALA A 102 -13.05 -2.34 -5.95
C ALA A 102 -11.58 -2.32 -6.42
N ARG A 103 -10.86 -1.21 -6.19
CA ARG A 103 -9.41 -1.08 -6.45
C ARG A 103 -8.59 -1.95 -5.50
N LEU A 104 -8.97 -2.00 -4.23
CA LEU A 104 -8.33 -2.85 -3.24
C LEU A 104 -8.43 -4.34 -3.61
N LYS A 105 -9.61 -4.81 -4.03
CA LYS A 105 -9.79 -6.18 -4.54
C LYS A 105 -8.86 -6.49 -5.73
N GLN A 106 -8.68 -5.53 -6.64
CA GLN A 106 -7.74 -5.67 -7.76
C GLN A 106 -6.29 -5.79 -7.28
N ASN A 107 -5.88 -4.96 -6.32
CA ASN A 107 -4.54 -4.98 -5.75
C ASN A 107 -4.27 -6.28 -4.98
N ILE A 108 -5.25 -6.80 -4.23
CA ILE A 108 -5.17 -8.10 -3.56
C ILE A 108 -4.95 -9.23 -4.57
N LYS A 109 -5.69 -9.23 -5.69
CA LYS A 109 -5.51 -10.23 -6.76
C LYS A 109 -4.09 -10.18 -7.34
N LEU A 110 -3.56 -8.99 -7.61
CA LEU A 110 -2.19 -8.81 -8.10
C LEU A 110 -1.15 -9.29 -7.07
N CYS A 111 -1.34 -8.96 -5.80
CA CYS A 111 -0.45 -9.41 -4.73
C CYS A 111 -0.50 -10.92 -4.54
N ASN A 112 -1.67 -11.54 -4.61
CA ASN A 112 -1.81 -12.99 -4.51
C ASN A 112 -1.13 -13.71 -5.68
N LYS A 113 -1.29 -13.19 -6.92
CA LYS A 113 -0.62 -13.72 -8.11
C LYS A 113 0.90 -13.72 -7.95
N ASN A 114 1.47 -12.66 -7.36
CA ASN A 114 2.91 -12.49 -7.21
C ASN A 114 3.45 -12.94 -5.84
N LYS A 115 2.62 -13.53 -4.98
CA LYS A 115 2.97 -13.95 -3.61
C LYS A 115 3.62 -12.82 -2.79
N LEU A 116 3.04 -11.62 -2.89
CA LEU A 116 3.42 -10.44 -2.13
C LEU A 116 2.69 -10.39 -0.79
N LYS A 117 3.35 -9.81 0.22
CA LYS A 117 2.72 -9.48 1.50
C LYS A 117 1.96 -8.17 1.36
N MET A 118 0.80 -8.08 1.98
CA MET A 118 -0.01 -6.87 2.04
C MET A 118 -0.37 -6.56 3.50
N LYS A 119 -0.35 -5.27 3.86
CA LYS A 119 -0.68 -4.78 5.21
C LYS A 119 -1.63 -3.60 5.14
N PHE A 120 -2.51 -3.49 6.12
CA PHE A 120 -3.30 -2.29 6.35
C PHE A 120 -2.48 -1.33 7.21
N ILE A 121 -2.32 -0.09 6.76
CA ILE A 121 -1.65 0.98 7.49
C ILE A 121 -2.72 1.96 7.96
N ILE A 122 -2.72 2.23 9.26
CA ILE A 122 -3.64 3.15 9.93
C ILE A 122 -2.78 4.30 10.45
N GLN A 123 -3.04 5.52 9.96
CA GLN A 123 -2.36 6.75 10.35
C GLN A 123 -3.13 7.44 11.47
N ASN A 124 -4.46 7.42 11.43
CA ASN A 124 -5.30 8.08 12.43
C ASN A 124 -5.55 7.16 13.64
N PRO A 125 -5.20 7.56 14.87
CA PRO A 125 -5.42 6.75 16.06
C PRO A 125 -6.88 6.33 16.28
N GLU A 126 -7.84 7.20 15.94
CA GLU A 126 -9.28 6.93 16.08
C GLU A 126 -9.78 5.80 15.18
N ASN A 127 -9.09 5.55 14.07
CA ASN A 127 -9.41 4.51 13.11
C ASN A 127 -8.71 3.18 13.45
N GLN A 128 -8.01 3.09 14.58
CA GLN A 128 -7.46 1.83 15.04
C GLN A 128 -8.56 0.79 15.18
N ARG A 129 -8.27 -0.41 14.66
CA ARG A 129 -9.15 -1.56 14.72
C ARG A 129 -8.34 -2.75 15.20
N ASP A 130 -9.05 -3.70 15.78
CA ASP A 130 -8.43 -4.95 16.20
C ASP A 130 -7.90 -5.71 14.98
N ILE A 131 -6.83 -6.47 15.20
CA ILE A 131 -6.18 -7.30 14.18
C ILE A 131 -7.17 -8.32 13.63
N TYR A 132 -8.09 -8.83 14.46
CA TYR A 132 -9.13 -9.78 14.01
C TYR A 132 -10.12 -9.14 13.03
N ASP A 133 -10.49 -7.87 13.23
CA ASP A 133 -11.36 -7.14 12.31
C ASP A 133 -10.68 -6.91 10.96
N LEU A 134 -9.41 -6.50 10.99
CA LEU A 134 -8.61 -6.29 9.78
C LEU A 134 -8.42 -7.59 8.99
N LYS A 135 -8.21 -8.72 9.68
CA LYS A 135 -8.13 -10.04 9.05
C LYS A 135 -9.47 -10.44 8.43
N SER A 136 -10.57 -10.21 9.12
CA SER A 136 -11.92 -10.50 8.63
C SER A 136 -12.25 -9.67 7.39
N LEU A 137 -11.93 -8.38 7.40
CA LEU A 137 -12.06 -7.51 6.24
C LEU A 137 -11.21 -8.00 5.06
N GLY A 138 -9.94 -8.32 5.33
CA GLY A 138 -9.05 -8.87 4.31
C GLY A 138 -9.62 -10.13 3.66
N ALA A 139 -10.15 -11.06 4.46
CA ALA A 139 -10.78 -12.28 3.96
C ALA A 139 -12.00 -11.99 3.07
N VAL A 140 -12.89 -11.07 3.48
CA VAL A 140 -14.06 -10.65 2.70
C VAL A 140 -13.66 -10.00 1.36
N LEU A 141 -12.52 -9.31 1.33
CA LEU A 141 -11.99 -8.69 0.12
C LEU A 141 -11.20 -9.66 -0.78
N GLY A 142 -11.06 -10.93 -0.38
CA GLY A 142 -10.41 -11.97 -1.16
C GLY A 142 -8.91 -12.13 -0.87
N MET A 143 -8.42 -11.66 0.28
CA MET A 143 -7.06 -11.97 0.72
C MET A 143 -6.99 -13.44 1.14
N PRO A 144 -6.01 -14.21 0.64
CA PRO A 144 -5.83 -15.59 1.05
C PRO A 144 -5.30 -15.68 2.49
N THR A 145 -5.55 -16.80 3.16
CA THR A 145 -5.22 -17.01 4.58
C THR A 145 -3.74 -16.79 4.93
N TRP A 146 -2.81 -17.12 4.02
CA TRP A 146 -1.38 -16.87 4.24
C TRP A 146 -1.04 -15.36 4.25
N MET A 147 -1.80 -14.55 3.51
CA MET A 147 -1.60 -13.11 3.44
C MET A 147 -2.19 -12.43 4.67
N THR A 148 -3.38 -12.86 5.13
CA THR A 148 -4.04 -12.30 6.33
C THR A 148 -3.28 -12.60 7.62
N LYS A 149 -2.55 -13.73 7.70
CA LYS A 149 -1.63 -14.02 8.81
C LYS A 149 -0.51 -12.99 8.98
N THR A 150 -0.19 -12.27 7.91
CA THR A 150 0.96 -11.35 7.86
C THR A 150 0.56 -9.88 8.06
N ILE A 151 -0.74 -9.61 8.23
CA ILE A 151 -1.28 -8.29 8.55
C ILE A 151 -0.68 -7.82 9.87
#